data_AF-A0A257LJR7-F1
#
_entry.id   AF-A0A257LJR7-F1
#
_cell.length_a   1.000
_cell.length_b   1.000
_cell.length_c   1.000
_cell.angle_alpha   90.00
_cell.angle_beta   90.00
_cell.angle_gamma   90.00
#
_symmetry.space_group_name_H-M   'P 1'
#
loop_
_entity.id
_entity.type
_entity.pdbx_description
1 polymer ?
#
loop_
_entity_poly.entity_id
_entity_poly.type
_entity_poly.pdbx_seq_one_letter_code
_entity_poly.pdbx_strand_id
1 'polypeptide(L)'
;MADIAPEGYLCRRAPGPMVVDGIIEEKEWAGAAWTNDFVDIEGAAKPKPSFRTRVKMQWDDENLYIAAEMEEPQVWATLVKHDSVIFNDPDFEVFLDPDGDTHEYGEFEMNALNPTWDLFLPKPYKDGG
;
A
#
# COMPACT_ATOMS: atom_id res chain seq x y z
N MET A 1 -7.63 -27.32 0.28
CA MET A 1 -6.90 -26.10 0.70
C MET A 1 -7.60 -25.61 1.95
N ALA A 2 -6.87 -25.09 2.93
CA ALA A 2 -7.52 -24.40 4.04
C ALA A 2 -8.14 -23.10 3.50
N ASP A 3 -9.32 -22.72 3.97
CA ASP A 3 -9.90 -21.42 3.64
C ASP A 3 -8.97 -20.33 4.15
N ILE A 4 -8.50 -19.47 3.25
CA ILE A 4 -7.74 -18.28 3.59
C ILE A 4 -8.75 -17.17 3.82
N ALA A 5 -8.93 -16.75 5.07
CA ALA A 5 -9.66 -15.53 5.39
C ALA A 5 -8.67 -14.36 5.36
N PRO A 6 -8.83 -13.39 4.44
CA PRO A 6 -7.96 -12.22 4.42
C PRO A 6 -8.17 -11.34 5.65
N GLU A 7 -7.17 -10.54 6.00
CA GLU A 7 -7.32 -9.47 6.98
C GLU A 7 -8.36 -8.45 6.48
N GLY A 8 -9.22 -7.98 7.40
CA GLY A 8 -10.25 -6.98 7.10
C GLY A 8 -9.91 -5.63 7.73
N TYR A 9 -10.17 -4.54 7.00
CA TYR A 9 -9.98 -3.18 7.51
C TYR A 9 -11.22 -2.34 7.27
N LEU A 10 -11.74 -1.68 8.31
CA LEU A 10 -12.85 -0.75 8.18
C LEU A 10 -12.34 0.62 7.73
N CYS A 11 -12.30 0.84 6.42
CA CYS A 11 -11.93 2.13 5.84
C CYS A 11 -13.05 3.16 6.02
N ARG A 12 -12.80 4.18 6.86
CA ARG A 12 -13.79 5.22 7.15
C ARG A 12 -13.72 6.33 6.11
N ARG A 13 -14.86 6.96 5.85
CA ARG A 13 -14.92 8.16 5.03
C ARG A 13 -14.20 9.30 5.75
N ALA A 14 -13.39 10.07 5.03
CA ALA A 14 -12.70 11.24 5.54
C ALA A 14 -13.71 12.27 6.11
N PRO A 15 -13.38 12.93 7.23
CA PRO A 15 -14.29 13.91 7.86
C PRO A 15 -14.39 15.22 7.06
N GLY A 16 -13.51 15.41 6.07
CA GLY A 16 -13.42 16.58 5.19
C GLY A 16 -12.31 16.37 4.15
N PRO A 17 -11.96 17.41 3.38
CA PRO A 17 -10.87 17.35 2.41
C PRO A 17 -9.55 16.94 3.07
N MET A 18 -8.84 16.01 2.45
CA MET A 18 -7.52 15.56 2.91
C MET A 18 -6.41 16.29 2.17
N VAL A 19 -5.34 16.63 2.90
CA VAL A 19 -4.07 17.11 2.32
C VAL A 19 -3.07 15.95 2.38
N VAL A 20 -2.42 15.64 1.26
CA VAL A 20 -1.42 14.56 1.16
C VAL A 20 -0.04 15.20 1.11
N ASP A 21 0.47 15.60 2.27
CA ASP A 21 1.78 16.25 2.44
C ASP A 21 2.78 15.41 3.26
N GLY A 22 2.38 14.21 3.67
CA GLY A 22 3.17 13.29 4.48
C GLY A 22 3.05 13.49 5.99
N ILE A 23 2.21 14.43 6.47
CA ILE A 23 1.98 14.64 7.92
C ILE A 23 0.75 13.83 8.34
N ILE A 24 0.97 12.79 9.16
CA ILE A 24 -0.08 11.82 9.51
C ILE A 24 -0.69 12.07 10.90
N GLU A 25 -0.11 12.97 11.68
CA GLU A 25 -0.57 13.37 13.02
C GLU A 25 -1.71 14.39 12.98
N GLU A 26 -2.12 14.84 11.79
CA GLU A 26 -3.20 15.81 11.63
C GLU A 26 -4.56 15.24 12.05
N LYS A 27 -5.46 16.13 12.47
CA LYS A 27 -6.77 15.78 13.04
C LYS A 27 -7.65 15.03 12.02
N GLU A 28 -7.44 15.28 10.73
CA GLU A 28 -8.11 14.67 9.60
C GLU A 28 -7.91 13.14 9.61
N TRP A 29 -6.74 12.68 10.07
CA TRP A 29 -6.39 11.27 10.22
C TRP A 29 -6.81 10.63 11.55
N ALA A 30 -7.30 11.40 12.53
CA ALA A 30 -7.59 10.91 13.88
C ALA A 30 -8.70 9.84 13.92
N GLY A 31 -9.56 9.80 12.89
CA GLY A 31 -10.63 8.80 12.76
C GLY A 31 -10.19 7.47 12.14
N ALA A 32 -8.99 7.39 11.56
CA ALA A 32 -8.48 6.21 10.88
C ALA A 32 -7.71 5.31 11.86
N ALA A 33 -8.11 4.04 11.95
CA ALA A 33 -7.39 3.05 12.74
C ALA A 33 -6.11 2.63 12.00
N TRP A 34 -5.08 2.23 12.73
CA TRP A 34 -3.95 1.52 12.14
C TRP A 34 -4.36 0.08 11.79
N THR A 35 -3.80 -0.46 10.72
CA THR A 35 -3.80 -1.91 10.47
C THR A 35 -2.98 -2.63 11.55
N ASN A 36 -3.07 -3.97 11.53
CA ASN A 36 -2.00 -4.79 12.11
C ASN A 36 -0.67 -4.51 11.41
N ASP A 37 0.44 -4.83 12.07
CA ASP A 37 1.76 -4.75 11.47
C ASP A 37 1.85 -5.74 10.29
N PHE A 38 2.48 -5.29 9.21
CA PHE A 38 2.68 -6.09 8.01
C PHE A 38 3.62 -7.27 8.31
N VAL A 39 3.42 -8.36 7.58
CA VAL A 39 4.20 -9.59 7.70
C VAL A 39 4.77 -9.96 6.33
N ASP A 40 5.66 -10.93 6.31
CA ASP A 40 6.15 -11.50 5.06
C ASP A 40 5.00 -12.12 4.25
N ILE A 41 5.01 -11.94 2.93
CA ILE A 41 3.99 -12.45 2.01
C ILE A 41 3.93 -13.99 1.98
N GLU A 42 5.01 -14.68 2.35
CA GLU A 42 5.05 -16.13 2.54
C GLU A 42 4.50 -16.55 3.93
N GLY A 43 4.03 -15.59 4.73
CA GLY A 43 3.36 -15.80 6.01
C GLY A 43 4.25 -16.44 7.06
N ALA A 44 3.70 -17.41 7.80
CA ALA A 44 4.41 -18.08 8.91
C ALA A 44 5.61 -18.94 8.48
N ALA A 45 5.82 -19.14 7.17
CA ALA A 45 7.02 -19.79 6.65
C ALA A 45 8.28 -18.91 6.82
N LYS A 46 8.12 -17.61 7.10
CA LYS A 46 9.19 -16.64 7.27
C LYS A 46 9.13 -16.00 8.66
N PRO A 47 10.28 -15.50 9.18
CA PRO A 47 10.27 -14.69 10.38
C PRO A 47 9.45 -13.41 10.16
N LYS A 48 8.89 -12.86 11.24
CA LYS A 48 8.30 -11.53 11.19
C LYS A 48 9.36 -10.47 10.80
N PRO A 49 8.99 -9.43 10.04
CA PRO A 49 9.89 -8.31 9.75
C PRO A 49 10.48 -7.73 11.04
N SER A 50 11.76 -7.34 10.98
CA SER A 50 12.43 -6.73 12.14
C SER A 50 12.04 -5.27 12.36
N PHE A 51 11.54 -4.62 11.32
CA PHE A 51 11.09 -3.23 11.35
C PHE A 51 9.60 -3.16 11.07
N ARG A 52 8.93 -2.21 11.73
CA ARG A 52 7.48 -2.09 11.64
C ARG A 52 7.08 -1.42 10.33
N THR A 53 6.09 -2.01 9.67
CA THR A 53 5.30 -1.38 8.61
C THR A 53 3.83 -1.51 8.97
N ARG A 54 3.08 -0.41 8.89
CA ARG A 54 1.62 -0.39 9.08
C ARG A 54 1.02 0.75 8.27
N VAL A 55 -0.27 0.63 7.95
CA VAL A 55 -0.98 1.68 7.24
C VAL A 55 -2.24 2.10 7.99
N LYS A 56 -2.74 3.29 7.68
CA LYS A 56 -4.11 3.70 7.99
C LYS A 56 -4.71 4.33 6.75
N MET A 57 -5.99 4.08 6.54
CA MET A 57 -6.67 4.46 5.30
C MET A 57 -8.00 5.14 5.57
N GLN A 58 -8.33 6.09 4.71
CA GLN A 58 -9.64 6.75 4.60
C GLN A 58 -10.02 6.92 3.14
N TRP A 59 -11.27 7.28 2.86
CA TRP A 59 -11.74 7.51 1.49
C TRP A 59 -12.71 8.70 1.42
N ASP A 60 -12.91 9.24 0.23
CA ASP A 60 -14.04 10.12 -0.08
C ASP A 60 -14.61 9.79 -1.46
N ASP A 61 -15.48 10.65 -1.99
CA ASP A 61 -16.19 10.37 -3.23
C ASP A 61 -15.27 10.33 -4.47
N GLU A 62 -14.01 10.81 -4.33
CA GLU A 62 -13.05 10.90 -5.43
C GLU A 62 -11.80 10.04 -5.20
N ASN A 63 -11.37 9.83 -3.96
CA ASN A 63 -10.06 9.26 -3.65
C ASN A 63 -10.09 8.21 -2.53
N LEU A 64 -9.15 7.26 -2.64
CA LEU A 64 -8.67 6.47 -1.51
C LEU A 64 -7.37 7.11 -0.98
N TYR A 65 -7.31 7.36 0.31
CA TYR A 65 -6.17 7.92 1.01
C TYR A 65 -5.46 6.85 1.83
N ILE A 66 -4.17 6.67 1.58
CA ILE A 66 -3.33 5.68 2.26
C ILE A 66 -2.16 6.40 2.91
N ALA A 67 -2.04 6.26 4.23
CA ALA A 67 -0.89 6.71 5.00
C ALA A 67 -0.11 5.48 5.48
N ALA A 68 1.09 5.30 4.95
CA ALA A 68 2.01 4.24 5.37
C ALA A 68 3.06 4.79 6.34
N GLU A 69 3.27 4.08 7.45
CA GLU A 69 4.35 4.33 8.39
C GLU A 69 5.28 3.12 8.38
N MET A 70 6.55 3.36 8.06
CA MET A 70 7.57 2.34 7.86
C MET A 70 8.85 2.72 8.59
N GLU A 71 9.43 1.78 9.31
CA GLU A 71 10.77 1.89 9.88
C GLU A 71 11.78 1.25 8.93
N GLU A 72 12.81 1.98 8.52
CA GLU A 72 13.90 1.44 7.69
C GLU A 72 15.21 2.17 8.03
N PRO A 73 16.22 1.50 8.61
CA PRO A 73 17.50 2.13 8.92
C PRO A 73 18.37 2.45 7.70
N GLN A 74 18.11 1.82 6.55
CA GLN A 74 18.87 1.94 5.31
C GLN A 74 17.95 2.40 4.18
N VAL A 75 17.45 3.63 4.26
CA VAL A 75 16.68 4.22 3.15
C VAL A 75 17.64 4.70 2.07
N TRP A 76 17.44 4.21 0.85
CA TRP A 76 18.02 4.80 -0.36
C TRP A 76 16.95 4.91 -1.45
N ALA A 77 17.20 5.80 -2.40
CA ALA A 77 16.40 5.95 -3.60
C ALA A 77 17.31 6.57 -4.67
N THR A 78 17.43 5.89 -5.80
CA THR A 78 18.29 6.25 -6.93
C THR A 78 17.48 6.50 -8.21
N LEU A 79 16.30 5.89 -8.31
CA LEU A 79 15.35 6.11 -9.37
C LEU A 79 14.60 7.42 -9.11
N VAL A 80 14.45 8.24 -10.15
CA VAL A 80 13.88 9.61 -10.06
C VAL A 80 12.86 9.91 -11.16
N LYS A 81 12.65 8.98 -12.09
CA LYS A 81 11.74 9.15 -13.21
C LYS A 81 10.47 8.36 -12.96
N HIS A 82 9.33 8.97 -13.25
CA HIS A 82 8.06 8.27 -13.41
C HIS A 82 8.23 7.08 -14.37
N ASP A 83 7.57 5.97 -14.05
CA ASP A 83 7.63 4.68 -14.73
C ASP A 83 9.04 4.05 -14.81
N SER A 84 9.91 4.34 -13.84
CA SER A 84 11.11 3.52 -13.62
C SER A 84 10.69 2.15 -13.06
N VAL A 85 11.57 1.16 -13.16
CA VAL A 85 11.35 -0.14 -12.51
C VAL A 85 11.66 0.00 -11.01
N ILE A 86 10.66 0.46 -10.24
CA ILE A 86 10.82 1.05 -8.90
C ILE A 86 11.39 0.07 -7.87
N PHE A 87 10.98 -1.21 -7.91
CA PHE A 87 11.45 -2.26 -7.00
C PHE A 87 12.98 -2.52 -6.95
N ASN A 88 13.78 -1.86 -7.80
CA ASN A 88 15.25 -1.88 -7.66
C ASN A 88 15.77 -0.95 -6.54
N ASP A 89 14.93 -0.06 -6.03
CA ASP A 89 15.11 0.67 -4.77
C ASP A 89 14.12 0.12 -3.72
N PRO A 90 14.31 0.39 -2.41
CA PRO A 90 13.28 0.23 -1.40
C PRO A 90 12.05 1.03 -1.79
N ASP A 91 10.93 0.34 -1.93
CA ASP A 91 9.68 0.89 -2.41
C ASP A 91 8.48 0.45 -1.55
N PHE A 92 7.37 1.14 -1.79
CA PHE A 92 6.08 0.85 -1.22
C PHE A 92 5.07 0.69 -2.34
N GLU A 93 4.34 -0.41 -2.30
CA GLU A 93 3.43 -0.82 -3.35
C GLU A 93 2.00 -0.94 -2.83
N VAL A 94 1.03 -0.56 -3.68
CA VAL A 94 -0.41 -0.68 -3.42
C VAL A 94 -1.04 -1.45 -4.57
N PHE A 95 -1.74 -2.53 -4.22
CA PHE A 95 -2.51 -3.34 -5.15
C PHE A 95 -4.00 -3.12 -4.89
N LEU A 96 -4.77 -2.82 -5.94
CA LEU A 96 -6.19 -2.52 -5.85
C LEU A 96 -6.99 -3.35 -6.84
N ASP A 97 -7.84 -4.21 -6.29
CA ASP A 97 -8.88 -4.96 -7.00
C ASP A 97 -10.24 -4.50 -6.44
N PRO A 98 -10.95 -3.60 -7.14
CA PRO A 98 -12.16 -2.98 -6.61
C PRO A 98 -13.36 -3.92 -6.45
N ASP A 99 -13.46 -4.99 -7.24
CA ASP A 99 -14.59 -5.93 -7.20
C ASP A 99 -14.23 -7.29 -6.59
N GLY A 100 -12.95 -7.54 -6.35
CA GLY A 100 -12.44 -8.69 -5.61
C GLY A 100 -12.40 -9.98 -6.44
N ASP A 101 -12.48 -9.88 -7.76
CA ASP A 101 -12.48 -11.04 -8.67
C ASP A 101 -11.08 -11.47 -9.14
N THR A 102 -10.04 -10.79 -8.65
CA THR A 102 -8.61 -10.95 -8.94
C THR A 102 -8.19 -10.58 -10.37
N HIS A 103 -9.07 -9.96 -11.13
CA HIS A 103 -8.83 -9.42 -12.47
C HIS A 103 -8.89 -7.89 -12.45
N GLU A 104 -8.47 -7.26 -13.56
CA GLU A 104 -8.55 -5.81 -13.74
C GLU A 104 -7.99 -5.00 -12.56
N TYR A 105 -6.92 -5.50 -11.92
CA TYR A 105 -6.36 -4.88 -10.74
C TYR A 105 -5.28 -3.85 -11.12
N GLY A 106 -5.16 -2.83 -10.28
CA GLY A 106 -4.14 -1.79 -10.39
C GLY A 106 -2.98 -2.04 -9.43
N GLU A 107 -1.78 -1.70 -9.87
CA GLU A 107 -0.58 -1.60 -9.05
C GLU A 107 -0.12 -0.14 -9.04
N PHE A 108 0.35 0.31 -7.90
CA PHE A 108 0.96 1.62 -7.74
C PHE A 108 2.18 1.47 -6.85
N GLU A 109 3.35 1.89 -7.35
CA GLU A 109 4.64 1.78 -6.65
C GLU A 109 5.27 3.17 -6.50
N MET A 110 5.99 3.38 -5.40
CA MET A 110 6.81 4.57 -5.18
C MET A 110 8.04 4.27 -4.32
N ASN A 111 9.15 4.98 -4.56
CA ASN A 111 10.30 5.00 -3.65
C ASN A 111 10.34 6.29 -2.80
N ALA A 112 11.34 6.42 -1.92
CA ALA A 112 11.49 7.55 -1.00
C ALA A 112 11.67 8.94 -1.66
N LEU A 113 11.96 9.02 -2.98
CA LEU A 113 12.02 10.27 -3.74
C LEU A 113 10.69 10.62 -4.44
N ASN A 114 9.67 9.79 -4.26
CA ASN A 114 8.33 9.95 -4.85
C ASN A 114 8.23 9.96 -6.40
N PRO A 115 9.11 9.32 -7.20
CA PRO A 115 8.71 8.87 -8.52
C PRO A 115 7.72 7.72 -8.37
N THR A 116 6.73 7.69 -9.25
CA THR A 116 5.68 6.67 -9.24
C THR A 116 5.80 5.76 -10.45
N TRP A 117 5.34 4.53 -10.31
CA TRP A 117 5.03 3.63 -11.40
C TRP A 117 3.61 3.11 -11.17
N ASP A 118 2.81 3.04 -12.24
CA ASP A 118 1.46 2.50 -12.17
C ASP A 118 1.21 1.50 -13.31
N LEU A 119 0.51 0.42 -12.97
CA LEU A 119 0.17 -0.65 -13.89
C LEU A 119 -1.30 -1.02 -13.73
N PHE A 120 -1.95 -1.26 -14.86
CA PHE A 120 -3.24 -1.94 -14.91
C PHE A 120 -3.05 -3.33 -15.51
N LEU A 121 -3.45 -4.37 -14.78
CA LEU A 121 -3.34 -5.74 -15.22
C LEU A 121 -4.73 -6.38 -15.40
N PRO A 122 -5.18 -6.66 -16.65
CA PRO A 122 -6.50 -7.23 -16.90
C PRO A 122 -6.72 -8.62 -16.31
N LYS A 123 -5.66 -9.38 -16.06
CA LYS A 123 -5.70 -10.74 -15.49
C LYS A 123 -4.36 -11.04 -14.82
N PRO A 124 -4.32 -11.85 -13.76
CA PRO A 124 -3.08 -12.09 -13.00
C PRO A 124 -2.07 -12.96 -13.77
N TYR A 125 -0.79 -12.89 -13.37
CA TYR A 125 0.31 -13.71 -13.92
C TYR A 125 0.00 -15.21 -13.95
N LYS A 126 -0.71 -15.70 -12.93
CA LYS A 126 -1.13 -17.10 -12.84
C LYS A 126 -2.09 -17.53 -13.97
N ASP A 127 -2.87 -16.60 -14.49
CA ASP A 127 -3.84 -16.79 -15.57
C ASP A 127 -3.29 -16.32 -16.94
N GLY A 128 -1.95 -16.18 -17.01
CA GLY A 128 -1.20 -15.82 -18.20
C GLY A 128 -1.32 -14.35 -18.57
N GLY A 129 -1.47 -13.46 -17.59
CA GLY A 129 -1.31 -12.02 -17.73
C GLY A 129 0.03 -11.57 -17.20
#